data_AF-A0A3B9IEA9-F1
#
_entry.id   AF-A0A3B9IEA9-F1
#
_cell.length_a   1.000
_cell.length_b   1.000
_cell.length_c   1.000
_cell.angle_alpha   90.00
_cell.angle_beta   90.00
_cell.angle_gamma   90.00
#
_symmetry.space_group_name_H-M   'P 1'
#
loop_
_entity.id
_entity.type
_entity.pdbx_description
1 polymer ?
#
loop_
_entity_poly.entity_id
_entity_poly.type
_entity_poly.pdbx_seq_one_letter_code
_entity_poly.pdbx_strand_id
1 'polypeptide(L)'
;MSGKEKEDSGKKIAALQVTHLSKMYRLYDKPSDRLKEALGLTRQKRYHELYALNDVSFVVNRGETVGIIGTNGSGKSTILKIITGVLSPTAGDVKVNGRISALLELGAGFNM
;
A
#
# COMPACT_ATOMS: atom_id res chain seq x y z
N MET A 1 -32.19 -19.66 -39.79
CA MET A 1 -30.85 -20.26 -39.99
C MET A 1 -29.81 -19.30 -39.42
N SER A 2 -28.98 -19.82 -38.51
CA SER A 2 -27.71 -19.29 -37.96
C SER A 2 -27.76 -17.88 -37.33
N GLY A 3 -27.72 -17.70 -36.01
CA GLY A 3 -26.82 -18.37 -35.06
C GLY A 3 -25.49 -17.63 -35.01
N LYS A 4 -25.38 -16.63 -34.13
CA LYS A 4 -24.09 -16.21 -33.56
C LYS A 4 -24.25 -16.15 -32.04
N GLU A 5 -23.87 -17.26 -31.43
CA GLU A 5 -23.65 -17.40 -30.00
C GLU A 5 -22.35 -16.69 -29.60
N LYS A 6 -22.42 -16.02 -28.45
CA LYS A 6 -21.40 -15.91 -27.37
C LYS A 6 -19.96 -15.52 -27.72
N GLU A 7 -19.59 -14.36 -27.20
CA GLU A 7 -18.27 -14.15 -26.58
C GLU A 7 -18.41 -13.26 -25.33
N ASP A 8 -19.10 -13.78 -24.31
CA ASP A 8 -18.98 -13.27 -22.93
C ASP A 8 -17.76 -13.97 -22.31
N SER A 9 -16.56 -13.51 -22.68
CA SER A 9 -15.34 -13.96 -21.99
C SER A 9 -15.34 -13.32 -20.60
N GLY A 10 -15.61 -14.14 -19.58
CA GLY A 10 -15.82 -13.71 -18.19
C GLY A 10 -14.76 -12.75 -17.68
N LYS A 11 -15.04 -11.44 -17.79
CA LYS A 11 -14.17 -10.38 -17.27
C LYS A 11 -14.11 -10.50 -15.76
N LYS A 12 -12.98 -11.00 -15.24
CA LYS A 12 -12.72 -11.00 -13.80
C LYS A 12 -12.76 -9.55 -13.30
N ILE A 13 -13.71 -9.27 -12.42
CA ILE A 13 -13.89 -7.95 -11.83
C ILE A 13 -12.78 -7.77 -10.77
N ALA A 14 -11.87 -6.83 -10.99
CA ALA A 14 -10.84 -6.49 -10.01
C ALA A 14 -11.50 -5.98 -8.71
N ALA A 15 -11.15 -6.57 -7.58
CA ALA A 15 -11.58 -6.11 -6.25
C ALA A 15 -10.58 -5.11 -5.66
N LEU A 16 -9.29 -5.32 -5.92
CA LEU A 16 -8.18 -4.46 -5.49
C LEU A 16 -7.18 -4.35 -6.65
N GLN A 17 -6.69 -3.13 -6.90
CA GLN A 17 -5.60 -2.87 -7.83
C GLN A 17 -4.55 -2.00 -7.15
N VAL A 18 -3.32 -2.51 -7.08
CA VAL A 18 -2.15 -1.82 -6.55
C VAL A 18 -1.21 -1.53 -7.72
N THR A 19 -0.82 -0.27 -7.89
CA THR A 19 -0.04 0.19 -9.06
C THR A 19 1.16 1.01 -8.61
N HIS A 20 2.37 0.53 -8.91
CA HIS A 20 3.66 1.17 -8.65
C HIS A 20 3.81 1.66 -7.19
N LEU A 21 3.28 0.89 -6.24
CA LEU A 21 3.13 1.31 -4.86
C LEU A 21 4.48 1.35 -4.16
N SER A 22 4.83 2.53 -3.66
CA SER A 22 6.05 2.75 -2.91
C SER A 22 5.76 3.45 -1.58
N LYS A 23 6.49 3.05 -0.55
CA LYS A 23 6.49 3.70 0.76
C LYS A 23 7.92 3.89 1.24
N MET A 24 8.35 5.14 1.27
CA MET A 24 9.66 5.56 1.76
C MET A 24 9.49 6.35 3.06
N TYR A 25 10.34 6.04 4.04
CA TYR A 25 10.50 6.76 5.29
C TYR A 25 11.82 7.50 5.29
N ARG A 26 11.79 8.77 5.72
CA ARG A 26 12.99 9.56 6.00
C ARG A 26 13.44 9.29 7.43
N LEU A 27 14.56 8.63 7.60
CA LEU A 27 15.17 8.38 8.90
C LEU A 27 16.20 9.47 9.19
N TYR A 28 15.96 10.23 10.25
CA TYR A 28 16.86 11.29 10.71
C TYR A 28 17.64 10.79 11.92
N ASP A 29 18.95 11.05 11.96
CA ASP A 29 19.78 10.66 13.11
C ASP A 29 19.44 11.48 14.36
N LYS A 30 19.03 12.75 14.17
CA LYS A 30 18.69 13.67 15.26
C LYS A 30 17.40 14.43 14.98
N PRO A 31 16.55 14.69 15.99
CA PRO A 31 15.36 15.53 15.85
C PRO A 31 15.68 16.95 15.33
N SER A 32 16.84 17.49 15.72
CA SER A 32 17.28 18.82 15.28
C SER A 32 17.59 18.89 13.79
N ASP A 33 17.96 17.78 13.15
CA ASP A 33 18.20 17.74 11.71
C ASP A 33 16.89 17.83 10.92
N ARG A 34 15.82 17.19 11.41
CA ARG A 34 14.46 17.33 10.84
C ARG A 34 13.97 18.77 10.94
N LEU A 35 14.17 19.43 12.08
CA LEU A 35 13.76 20.84 12.26
C LEU A 35 14.54 21.78 11.34
N LYS A 36 15.86 21.59 11.22
CA LYS A 36 16.70 22.39 10.32
C LYS A 36 16.29 22.25 8.85
N GLU A 37 15.92 21.04 8.42
CA GLU A 37 15.42 20.79 7.06
C GLU A 37 14.05 21.47 6.84
N ALA A 38 13.13 21.34 7.80
CA ALA A 38 11.81 21.97 7.71
C ALA A 38 11.87 23.50 7.63
N LEU A 39 12.85 24.12 8.31
CA LEU A 39 13.07 25.57 8.29
C LEU A 39 13.95 26.05 7.12
N GLY A 40 14.40 25.16 6.23
CA GLY A 40 15.26 25.52 5.09
C GLY A 40 16.68 25.99 5.49
N LEU A 41 17.10 25.73 6.73
CA LEU A 41 18.39 26.19 7.27
C LEU A 41 19.58 25.36 6.78
N THR A 42 19.34 24.28 6.04
CA THR A 42 20.38 23.43 5.47
C THR A 42 19.97 22.94 4.08
N ARG A 43 20.92 22.98 3.14
CA ARG A 43 20.75 22.47 1.76
C ARG A 43 21.09 20.98 1.62
N GLN A 44 21.67 20.37 2.64
CA GLN A 44 22.03 18.96 2.61
C GLN A 44 20.90 18.11 3.17
N LYS A 45 20.53 17.05 2.45
CA LYS A 45 19.63 16.01 2.98
C LYS A 45 20.31 15.38 4.19
N ARG A 46 19.70 15.50 5.37
CA ARG A 46 20.19 14.91 6.63
C ARG A 46 19.36 13.70 7.07
N TYR A 47 18.84 12.98 6.10
CA TYR A 47 18.10 11.75 6.32
C TYR A 47 18.58 10.64 5.40
N HIS A 48 18.38 9.41 5.86
CA HIS A 48 18.48 8.23 5.03
C HIS A 48 17.08 7.80 4.58
N GLU A 49 16.97 7.38 3.32
CA GLU A 49 15.73 6.87 2.73
C GLU A 49 15.62 5.37 2.99
N LEU A 50 14.57 4.96 3.71
CA LEU A 50 14.24 3.55 3.92
C LEU A 50 12.95 3.21 3.16
N TYR A 51 13.04 2.32 2.19
CA TYR A 51 11.90 1.83 1.44
C TYR A 51 11.27 0.63 2.14
N ALA A 52 10.10 0.84 2.73
CA ALA A 52 9.28 -0.25 3.26
C ALA A 52 8.53 -0.97 2.14
N LEU A 53 8.22 -0.27 1.04
CA LEU A 53 7.72 -0.83 -0.21
C LEU A 53 8.40 -0.10 -1.36
N ASN A 54 8.79 -0.83 -2.40
CA ASN A 54 9.46 -0.28 -3.57
C ASN A 54 8.82 -0.85 -4.84
N ASP A 55 8.05 -0.01 -5.54
CA ASP A 55 7.43 -0.29 -6.84
C ASP A 55 6.59 -1.58 -6.92
N VAL A 56 5.71 -1.80 -5.94
CA VAL A 56 4.87 -3.01 -5.88
C VAL A 56 3.62 -2.84 -6.75
N SER A 57 3.34 -3.81 -7.63
CA SER A 57 2.13 -3.83 -8.47
C SER A 57 1.48 -5.20 -8.50
N PHE A 58 0.17 -5.27 -8.25
CA PHE A 58 -0.63 -6.49 -8.38
C PHE A 58 -2.12 -6.19 -8.42
N VAL A 59 -2.91 -7.17 -8.86
CA VAL A 59 -4.38 -7.11 -8.90
C VAL A 59 -4.93 -8.31 -8.14
N VAL A 60 -5.96 -8.09 -7.34
CA VAL A 60 -6.74 -9.15 -6.69
C VAL A 60 -8.15 -9.11 -7.26
N ASN A 61 -8.60 -10.23 -7.81
CA ASN A 61 -9.93 -10.34 -8.42
C ASN A 61 -10.99 -10.71 -7.37
N ARG A 62 -12.26 -10.44 -7.67
CA ARG A 62 -13.37 -10.90 -6.83
C ARG A 62 -13.34 -12.43 -6.69
N GLY A 63 -13.45 -12.92 -5.45
CA GLY A 63 -13.40 -14.34 -5.11
C GLY A 63 -11.98 -14.91 -4.94
N GLU A 64 -10.94 -14.11 -5.16
CA GLU A 64 -9.55 -14.54 -5.00
C GLU A 64 -9.10 -14.42 -3.54
N THR A 65 -8.34 -15.40 -3.06
CA THR A 65 -7.67 -15.35 -1.75
C THR A 65 -6.17 -15.23 -1.97
N VAL A 66 -5.55 -14.20 -1.39
CA VAL A 66 -4.13 -13.89 -1.56
C VAL A 66 -3.43 -13.86 -0.20
N GLY A 67 -2.31 -14.58 -0.10
CA GLY A 67 -1.43 -14.53 1.07
C GLY A 67 -0.23 -13.64 0.82
N ILE A 68 0.08 -12.74 1.76
CA ILE A 68 1.31 -11.93 1.74
C ILE A 68 2.30 -12.51 2.75
N ILE A 69 3.42 -13.04 2.28
CA ILE A 69 4.46 -13.69 3.09
C ILE A 69 5.81 -12.98 2.94
N GLY A 70 6.69 -13.17 3.92
CA GLY A 70 8.03 -12.55 3.94
C GLY A 70 8.56 -12.40 5.36
N THR A 71 9.85 -12.07 5.49
CA THR A 71 10.54 -11.89 6.78
C THR A 71 10.08 -10.64 7.54
N ASN A 72 10.47 -10.50 8.81
CA ASN A 72 10.22 -9.28 9.57
C ASN A 72 10.90 -8.08 8.89
N GLY A 73 10.20 -6.96 8.82
CA GLY A 73 10.68 -5.76 8.11
C GLY A 73 10.42 -5.74 6.59
N SER A 74 9.89 -6.81 5.99
CA SER A 74 9.67 -6.89 4.53
C SER A 74 8.51 -6.05 3.97
N GLY A 75 7.87 -5.20 4.78
CA GLY A 75 6.79 -4.32 4.33
C GLY A 75 5.36 -4.88 4.39
N LYS A 76 5.12 -6.09 4.91
CA LYS A 76 3.78 -6.72 4.95
C LYS A 76 2.72 -5.88 5.67
N SER A 77 3.01 -5.45 6.90
CA SER A 77 2.08 -4.58 7.64
C SER A 77 1.93 -3.22 6.97
N THR A 78 2.99 -2.72 6.32
CA THR A 78 2.96 -1.45 5.57
C THR A 78 1.98 -1.53 4.40
N ILE A 79 2.05 -2.58 3.59
CA ILE A 79 1.15 -2.72 2.44
C ILE A 79 -0.30 -2.94 2.89
N LEU A 80 -0.53 -3.71 3.95
CA LEU A 80 -1.87 -3.87 4.52
C LEU A 80 -2.43 -2.55 5.02
N LYS A 81 -1.64 -1.74 5.76
CA LYS A 81 -2.07 -0.42 6.23
C LYS A 81 -2.37 0.56 5.11
N ILE A 82 -1.66 0.46 3.98
CA ILE A 82 -1.96 1.29 2.81
C ILE A 82 -3.26 0.84 2.14
N ILE A 83 -3.44 -0.47 1.95
CA ILE A 83 -4.67 -1.04 1.38
C ILE A 83 -5.89 -0.67 2.24
N THR A 84 -5.77 -0.70 3.57
CA THR A 84 -6.85 -0.34 4.49
C THR A 84 -7.05 1.17 4.66
N GLY A 85 -6.21 2.01 4.03
CA GLY A 85 -6.30 3.46 4.12
C GLY A 85 -5.76 4.08 5.42
N VAL A 86 -5.17 3.28 6.32
CA VAL A 86 -4.54 3.76 7.56
C VAL A 86 -3.24 4.52 7.28
N LEU A 87 -2.55 4.18 6.20
CA LEU A 87 -1.27 4.78 5.81
C LEU A 87 -1.31 5.26 4.36
N SER A 88 -0.91 6.50 4.10
CA SER A 88 -0.78 6.98 2.72
C SER A 88 0.52 6.46 2.07
N PRO A 89 0.50 6.11 0.78
CA PRO A 89 1.73 5.78 0.04
C PRO A 89 2.61 7.01 -0.15
N THR A 90 3.89 6.79 -0.46
CA THR A 90 4.79 7.86 -0.90
C THR A 90 4.65 8.09 -2.41
N ALA A 91 4.43 7.03 -3.18
CA ALA A 91 4.13 7.07 -4.61
C ALA A 91 3.28 5.86 -5.01
N GLY A 92 2.68 5.94 -6.20
CA GLY A 92 1.76 4.92 -6.70
C GLY A 92 0.33 5.10 -6.17
N ASP A 93 -0.53 4.14 -6.49
CA ASP A 93 -1.96 4.21 -6.23
C ASP A 93 -2.55 2.86 -5.81
N VAL A 94 -3.61 2.91 -5.00
CA VAL A 94 -4.41 1.74 -4.60
C VAL A 94 -5.89 2.03 -4.87
N LYS A 95 -6.50 1.21 -5.73
CA LYS A 95 -7.93 1.26 -6.04
C LYS A 95 -8.65 0.06 -5.45
N VAL A 96 -9.75 0.33 -4.77
CA VAL A 96 -10.56 -0.67 -4.07
C VAL A 96 -11.99 -0.58 -4.57
N ASN A 97 -12.50 -1.69 -5.09
CA ASN A 97 -13.87 -1.78 -5.61
C ASN A 97 -14.79 -2.42 -4.57
N GLY A 98 -15.09 -1.68 -3.50
CA GLY A 98 -15.94 -2.14 -2.40
C GLY A 98 -15.53 -1.51 -1.07
N ARG A 99 -15.75 -2.25 0.03
CA ARG A 99 -15.32 -1.87 1.39
C ARG A 99 -14.26 -2.85 1.87
N ILE A 100 -13.27 -2.34 2.61
CA ILE A 100 -12.24 -3.16 3.27
C ILE A 100 -12.55 -3.23 4.76
N SER A 101 -12.55 -4.44 5.30
CA SER A 101 -12.67 -4.71 6.73
C SER A 101 -11.33 -5.24 7.25
N ALA A 102 -10.64 -4.46 8.07
CA ALA A 102 -9.34 -4.81 8.62
C ALA A 102 -9.50 -5.49 9.99
N LEU A 103 -9.85 -6.78 10.02
CA LEU A 103 -10.19 -7.49 11.26
C LEU A 103 -9.12 -7.35 12.37
N LEU A 104 -7.84 -7.49 12.01
CA LEU A 104 -6.73 -7.44 12.96
C LEU A 104 -6.39 -6.02 13.45
N GLU A 105 -6.57 -5.01 12.61
CA GLU A 105 -6.32 -3.61 12.99
C GLU A 105 -7.48 -3.05 13.84
N LEU A 106 -8.70 -3.56 13.64
CA LEU A 106 -9.87 -3.18 14.44
C LEU A 106 -9.79 -3.66 15.89
N GLY A 107 -9.20 -4.84 16.14
CA GLY A 107 -9.06 -5.40 17.50
C GLY A 107 -8.22 -4.55 18.46
N ALA A 108 -7.30 -3.74 17.94
CA ALA A 108 -6.53 -2.79 18.75
C ALA A 108 -7.35 -1.56 19.20
N GLY A 109 -8.47 -1.27 18.54
CA GLY A 109 -9.36 -0.13 18.84
C GLY A 109 -10.58 -0.48 19.71
N PHE A 110 -10.84 -1.77 19.98
CA PHE A 110 -11.99 -2.23 20.78
C PHE A 110 -11.67 -2.51 22.25
N ASN A 111 -10.47 -2.18 22.73
CA ASN A 111 -10.13 -2.19 24.15
C ASN A 111 -9.97 -0.74 24.65
N MET A 112 -11.01 -0.23 25.30
CA MET A 112 -10.99 0.95 26.18
C MET A 112 -11.47 0.51 27.56
#